data_AF-A0A2G4HEM9-F1
#
_entry.id   AF-A0A2G4HEM9-F1
#
_cell.length_a   1.000
_cell.length_b   1.000
_cell.length_c   1.000
_cell.angle_alpha   90.00
_cell.angle_beta   90.00
_cell.angle_gamma   90.00
#
_symmetry.space_group_name_H-M   'P 1'
#
loop_
_entity.id
_entity.type
_entity.pdbx_description
1 polymer ?
#
loop_
_entity_poly.entity_id
_entity_poly.type
_entity_poly.pdbx_seq_one_letter_code
_entity_poly.pdbx_strand_id
1 'polypeptide(L)'
;MYSRPFRSALLTFALIFGLVISAAQAASLSAAIELYAAKKYPEARLALEKITAAEPKNAAAAYYYGMTIRRRGDTTALADAVPWLAKAAELEPTNPTYL
;
A
#
# COMPACT_ATOMS: atom_id res chain seq x y z
N MET A 1 28.47 23.26 47.09
CA MET A 1 27.30 24.05 46.67
C MET A 1 26.71 23.33 45.46
N TYR A 2 25.49 22.77 45.59
CA TYR A 2 24.55 22.28 44.54
C TYR A 2 25.09 21.34 43.42
N SER A 3 24.46 20.25 42.97
CA SER A 3 23.33 19.40 43.34
C SER A 3 23.31 18.27 42.30
N ARG A 4 23.23 17.03 42.80
CA ARG A 4 22.58 15.82 42.26
C ARG A 4 22.52 15.50 40.73
N PRO A 5 22.84 14.24 40.35
CA PRO A 5 22.58 13.63 39.04
C PRO A 5 21.15 13.04 38.95
N PHE A 6 20.51 12.98 37.77
CA PHE A 6 19.38 12.08 37.49
C PHE A 6 18.95 12.04 35.99
N ARG A 7 18.96 10.82 35.43
CA ARG A 7 17.93 10.17 34.58
C ARG A 7 17.58 10.69 33.17
N SER A 8 17.91 9.83 32.19
CA SER A 8 17.03 9.26 31.16
C SER A 8 15.68 9.93 30.83
N ALA A 9 15.51 10.29 29.55
CA ALA A 9 14.24 10.27 28.80
C ALA A 9 14.60 10.23 27.29
N LEU A 10 14.48 9.12 26.55
CA LEU A 10 13.28 8.62 25.85
C LEU A 10 12.53 9.70 25.04
N LEU A 11 12.38 9.41 23.73
CA LEU A 11 11.31 9.87 22.82
C LEU A 11 11.34 11.36 22.47
N THR A 12 11.66 11.76 21.25
CA THR A 12 10.77 11.84 20.09
C THR A 12 11.58 12.64 19.04
N PHE A 13 11.46 12.46 17.74
CA PHE A 13 10.39 13.03 16.94
C PHE A 13 10.71 12.66 15.49
N ALA A 14 9.68 12.24 14.77
CA ALA A 14 9.75 11.85 13.37
C ALA A 14 10.55 12.86 12.54
N LEU A 15 11.66 12.43 11.93
CA LEU A 15 12.30 13.19 10.87
C LEU A 15 11.55 12.89 9.57
N ILE A 16 10.49 13.68 9.42
CA ILE A 16 9.64 13.88 8.26
C ILE A 16 10.55 14.15 7.05
N PHE A 17 10.85 13.11 6.26
CA PHE A 17 11.46 13.30 4.95
C PHE A 17 10.36 13.71 3.96
N GLY A 18 9.90 14.95 4.13
CA GLY A 18 9.17 15.64 3.08
C GLY A 18 10.14 16.00 1.97
N LEU A 19 10.04 15.35 0.82
CA LEU A 19 10.57 15.91 -0.42
C LEU A 19 9.83 15.34 -1.63
N VAL A 20 9.25 16.27 -2.40
CA VAL A 20 8.84 16.13 -3.81
C VAL A 20 7.56 15.34 -4.07
N ILE A 21 6.41 15.94 -3.73
CA ILE A 21 5.18 15.71 -4.49
C ILE A 21 5.34 16.45 -5.82
N SER A 22 6.05 15.84 -6.77
CA SER A 22 5.96 16.26 -8.16
C SER A 22 4.56 15.92 -8.64
N ALA A 23 3.88 16.92 -9.19
CA ALA A 23 2.52 16.87 -9.72
C ALA A 23 2.37 16.03 -11.00
N ALA A 24 2.93 14.83 -11.02
CA ALA A 24 2.39 13.74 -11.84
C ALA A 24 1.38 13.06 -10.94
N GLN A 25 0.08 13.37 -11.09
CA GLN A 25 -1.05 12.86 -10.27
C GLN A 25 -0.61 11.68 -9.41
N ALA A 26 -0.32 11.92 -8.12
CA ALA A 26 -0.10 10.82 -7.20
C ALA A 26 -1.33 9.93 -7.36
N ALA A 27 -1.15 8.73 -7.91
CA ALA A 27 -2.26 7.86 -8.21
C ALA A 27 -2.95 7.59 -6.88
N SER A 28 -4.13 8.16 -6.68
CA SER A 28 -4.85 7.94 -5.43
C SER A 28 -5.41 6.53 -5.45
N LEU A 29 -5.50 5.90 -4.28
CA LEU A 29 -6.13 4.60 -4.15
C LEU A 29 -7.57 4.62 -4.70
N SER A 30 -8.32 5.70 -4.48
CA SER A 30 -9.66 5.87 -5.04
C SER A 30 -9.67 5.82 -6.57
N ALA A 31 -8.81 6.59 -7.24
CA ALA A 31 -8.73 6.61 -8.71
C ALA A 31 -8.29 5.24 -9.27
N ALA A 32 -7.38 4.56 -8.58
CA ALA A 32 -6.96 3.22 -8.94
C ALA A 32 -8.11 2.20 -8.83
N ILE A 33 -8.94 2.31 -7.80
CA ILE A 33 -10.15 1.49 -7.62
C ILE A 33 -11.18 1.80 -8.71
N GLU A 34 -11.35 3.07 -9.08
CA GLU A 34 -12.25 3.46 -10.18
C GLU A 34 -11.80 2.85 -11.51
N LEU A 35 -10.50 2.84 -11.80
CA LEU A 35 -9.95 2.16 -12.98
C LEU A 35 -10.24 0.66 -12.94
N TYR A 36 -10.08 0.02 -11.77
CA TYR A 36 -10.43 -1.39 -11.57
C TYR A 36 -11.92 -1.65 -11.81
N ALA A 37 -12.80 -0.82 -11.23
CA ALA A 37 -14.24 -0.91 -11.39
C ALA A 37 -14.68 -0.69 -12.86
N ALA A 38 -14.00 0.22 -13.57
CA ALA A 38 -14.17 0.46 -14.99
C ALA A 38 -13.58 -0.64 -15.88
N LYS A 39 -13.03 -1.72 -15.30
CA LYS A 39 -12.35 -2.83 -15.99
C LYS A 39 -11.12 -2.42 -16.79
N LYS A 40 -10.58 -1.23 -16.51
CA LYS A 40 -9.31 -0.72 -17.06
C LYS A 40 -8.14 -1.33 -16.30
N TYR A 41 -8.02 -2.65 -16.38
CA TYR A 41 -7.05 -3.42 -15.60
C TYR A 41 -5.59 -3.03 -15.88
N PRO A 42 -5.16 -2.73 -17.12
CA PRO A 42 -3.80 -2.27 -17.39
C PRO A 42 -3.47 -0.97 -16.66
N GLU A 43 -4.36 0.02 -16.71
CA GLU A 43 -4.19 1.31 -16.04
C GLU A 43 -4.28 1.18 -14.53
N ALA A 44 -5.24 0.40 -14.03
CA ALA A 44 -5.36 0.09 -12.61
C ALA A 44 -4.08 -0.57 -12.08
N ARG A 45 -3.49 -1.50 -12.84
CA ARG A 45 -2.25 -2.19 -12.46
C ARG A 45 -1.11 -1.19 -12.26
N LEU A 46 -0.89 -0.30 -13.22
CA LEU A 46 0.17 0.71 -13.14
C LEU A 46 -0.06 1.70 -11.99
N ALA A 47 -1.31 2.08 -11.73
CA ALA A 47 -1.65 2.94 -10.60
C ALA A 47 -1.38 2.24 -9.25
N LEU A 48 -1.86 1.00 -9.10
CA LEU A 48 -1.73 0.21 -7.88
C LEU A 48 -0.28 -0.25 -7.61
N GLU A 49 0.50 -0.50 -8.66
CA GLU A 49 1.94 -0.78 -8.52
C GLU A 49 2.68 0.41 -7.88
N LYS A 50 2.39 1.64 -8.32
CA LYS A 50 2.97 2.86 -7.72
C LYS A 50 2.53 3.04 -6.27
N ILE A 51 1.26 2.82 -5.98
CA ILE A 51 0.72 2.95 -4.62
C ILE A 51 1.33 1.90 -3.70
N THR A 52 1.40 0.64 -4.12
CA THR A 52 1.97 -0.42 -3.28
C THR A 52 3.49 -0.26 -3.07
N ALA A 53 4.19 0.39 -4.01
CA ALA A 53 5.59 0.77 -3.83
C ALA A 53 5.77 1.95 -2.86
N ALA A 54 4.91 2.98 -2.94
CA ALA A 54 4.94 4.15 -2.05
C ALA A 54 4.42 3.84 -0.64
N GLU A 55 3.39 3.00 -0.54
CA GLU A 55 2.69 2.63 0.68
C GLU A 55 2.66 1.10 0.83
N PRO A 56 3.79 0.46 1.19
CA PRO A 56 3.88 -0.99 1.28
C PRO A 56 2.99 -1.60 2.38
N LYS A 57 2.43 -0.79 3.28
CA LYS A 57 1.51 -1.20 4.36
C LYS A 57 0.03 -0.92 4.04
N ASN A 58 -0.28 -0.49 2.82
CA ASN A 58 -1.66 -0.23 2.41
C ASN A 58 -2.32 -1.55 1.94
N ALA A 59 -3.13 -2.15 2.81
CA ALA A 59 -3.78 -3.43 2.56
C ALA A 59 -4.75 -3.37 1.38
N ALA A 60 -5.53 -2.30 1.27
CA ALA A 60 -6.43 -2.08 0.15
C ALA A 60 -5.67 -2.00 -1.18
N ALA A 61 -4.55 -1.27 -1.24
CA ALA A 61 -3.72 -1.22 -2.44
C ALA A 61 -3.19 -2.61 -2.83
N ALA A 62 -2.70 -3.39 -1.85
CA ALA A 62 -2.25 -4.76 -2.08
C ALA A 62 -3.39 -5.66 -2.59
N TYR A 63 -4.58 -5.55 -1.99
CA TYR A 63 -5.76 -6.30 -2.40
C TYR A 63 -6.18 -5.98 -3.84
N TYR A 64 -6.39 -4.70 -4.15
CA TYR A 64 -6.80 -4.28 -5.48
C TYR A 64 -5.72 -4.61 -6.53
N TYR A 65 -4.44 -4.58 -6.15
CA TYR A 65 -3.35 -4.97 -7.05
C TYR A 65 -3.42 -6.46 -7.39
N GLY A 66 -3.54 -7.33 -6.38
CA GLY A 66 -3.74 -8.76 -6.58
C GLY A 66 -5.00 -9.07 -7.39
N MET A 67 -6.11 -8.38 -7.09
CA MET A 67 -7.36 -8.49 -7.86
C MET A 67 -7.19 -8.08 -9.32
N THR A 68 -6.41 -7.04 -9.59
CA THR A 68 -6.13 -6.56 -10.94
C THR A 68 -5.25 -7.56 -11.71
N ILE A 69 -4.22 -8.10 -11.06
CA ILE A 69 -3.35 -9.14 -11.65
C ILE A 69 -4.18 -10.38 -12.00
N ARG A 70 -5.08 -10.82 -11.10
CA ARG A 70 -5.98 -11.96 -11.35
C ARG A 70 -6.86 -11.75 -12.59
N ARG A 71 -7.18 -10.50 -12.94
CA ARG A 71 -7.98 -10.15 -14.13
C ARG A 71 -7.17 -10.12 -15.43
N ARG A 72 -5.86 -10.33 -15.38
CA ARG A 72 -4.95 -10.39 -16.55
C ARG A 72 -5.28 -11.56 -17.48
N GLY A 73 -5.92 -12.61 -16.97
CA GLY A 73 -6.50 -13.69 -17.78
C GLY A 73 -5.52 -14.73 -18.30
N ASP A 74 -4.24 -14.67 -17.90
CA ASP A 74 -3.25 -15.71 -18.19
C ASP A 74 -3.17 -16.77 -17.09
N THR A 75 -2.51 -17.88 -17.39
CA THR A 75 -2.35 -19.03 -16.49
C THR A 75 -1.51 -18.70 -15.26
N THR A 76 -0.66 -17.67 -15.32
CA THR A 76 0.21 -17.23 -14.21
C THR A 76 -0.43 -16.14 -13.36
N ALA A 77 -1.52 -15.49 -13.80
CA ALA A 77 -2.19 -14.39 -13.11
C ALA A 77 -2.57 -14.75 -11.68
N LEU A 78 -3.02 -15.98 -11.45
CA LEU A 78 -3.38 -16.42 -10.11
C LEU A 78 -2.14 -16.52 -9.22
N ALA A 79 -1.06 -17.13 -9.70
CA ALA A 79 0.18 -17.27 -8.96
C ALA A 79 0.81 -15.91 -8.63
N ASP A 80 0.74 -14.96 -9.56
CA ASP A 80 1.23 -13.59 -9.35
C ASP A 80 0.34 -12.79 -8.39
N ALA A 81 -0.97 -13.07 -8.33
CA ALA A 81 -1.92 -12.35 -7.48
C ALA A 81 -1.90 -12.81 -6.02
N VAL A 82 -1.71 -14.12 -5.77
CA VAL A 82 -1.71 -14.72 -4.43
C VAL A 82 -0.83 -13.97 -3.42
N PRO A 83 0.45 -13.65 -3.68
CA PRO A 83 1.28 -12.97 -2.69
C PRO A 83 0.74 -11.58 -2.29
N TRP A 84 0.08 -10.88 -3.21
CA TRP A 84 -0.51 -9.56 -2.94
C TRP A 84 -1.80 -9.66 -2.12
N LEU A 85 -2.60 -10.68 -2.38
CA LEU A 85 -3.82 -10.95 -1.61
C LEU A 85 -3.49 -11.44 -0.19
N ALA A 86 -2.50 -12.33 -0.06
CA ALA A 86 -1.99 -12.77 1.22
C ALA A 86 -1.48 -11.58 2.04
N LYS A 87 -0.70 -10.68 1.42
CA LYS A 87 -0.24 -9.46 2.07
C LYS A 87 -1.38 -8.56 2.56
N ALA A 88 -2.48 -8.45 1.81
CA ALA A 88 -3.64 -7.69 2.26
C ALA A 88 -4.29 -8.31 3.51
N ALA A 89 -4.43 -9.64 3.54
CA ALA A 89 -4.93 -10.38 4.69
C ALA A 89 -3.98 -10.29 5.90
N GLU A 90 -2.65 -10.28 5.68
CA GLU A 90 -1.66 -10.10 6.75
C GLU A 90 -1.70 -8.69 7.35
N LEU A 91 -1.93 -7.67 6.51
CA LEU A 91 -2.00 -6.28 6.95
C LEU A 91 -3.31 -5.96 7.69
N GLU A 92 -4.43 -6.54 7.26
CA GLU A 92 -5.74 -6.37 7.90
C GLU A 92 -6.44 -7.74 8.12
N PRO A 93 -5.99 -8.54 9.10
CA PRO A 93 -6.47 -9.91 9.32
C PRO A 93 -7.90 -10.00 9.84
N THR A 94 -8.48 -8.88 10.26
CA THR A 94 -9.88 -8.79 10.72
C THR A 94 -10.82 -8.25 9.64
N ASN A 95 -10.30 -7.90 8.46
CA ASN A 95 -11.12 -7.37 7.37
C ASN A 95 -11.73 -8.52 6.56
N PRO A 96 -13.06 -8.72 6.59
CA PRO A 96 -13.71 -9.85 5.92
C PRO A 96 -13.62 -9.78 4.39
N THR A 97 -13.21 -8.65 3.82
CA THR A 97 -12.99 -8.51 2.37
C THR A 97 -11.74 -9.28 1.91
N TYR A 98 -10.78 -9.52 2.82
CA TYR A 98 -9.47 -10.08 2.52
C TYR A 98 -9.28 -11.52 3.03
N LEU A 99 -10.31 -12.08 3.68
CA LEU A 99 -10.39 -13.46 4.18
C LEU A 99 -11.20 -14.35 3.23
#